data_AF-A0A2I0V902-F1
#
_entry.id   AF-A0A2I0V902-F1
#
_cell.length_a   1.000
_cell.length_b   1.000
_cell.length_c   1.000
_cell.angle_alpha   90.00
_cell.angle_beta   90.00
_cell.angle_gamma   90.00
#
_symmetry.space_group_name_H-M   'P 1'
#
loop_
_entity.id
_entity.type
_entity.pdbx_description
1 polymer ?
#
loop_
_entity_poly.entity_id
_entity_poly.type
_entity_poly.pdbx_seq_one_letter_code
_entity_poly.pdbx_strand_id
1 'polypeptide(L)'
;MCLYISAKLLEKHWTATIHLDELKSLGCTLLHGINVENMHEDRFLKAQRFDRIIFNFPHAGHYLGLRDTHEEAILRNKKLLCDFFNSARCLLSENGEIHVSHRDDYPFNNWNIRGSAKERGLTLKEKVEFHKKDYPGYQNKRGSGTRSNRAFPLGNKSFTFKFSMNKYKDLDDDDEIIRLI
;
A
#
# COMPACT_ATOMS: atom_id res chain seq x y z
N MET A 1 -7.04 -19.09 12.36
CA MET A 1 -8.31 -19.27 11.64
C MET A 1 -8.04 -19.09 10.15
N CYS A 2 -8.15 -20.15 9.35
CA CYS A 2 -7.80 -20.15 7.94
C CYS A 2 -8.94 -19.50 7.14
N LEU A 3 -8.79 -18.23 6.74
CA LEU A 3 -9.78 -17.60 5.85
C LEU A 3 -9.62 -18.22 4.47
N TYR A 4 -10.68 -18.90 4.01
CA TYR A 4 -10.80 -19.49 2.69
C TYR A 4 -10.19 -18.58 1.62
N ILE A 5 -9.27 -19.13 0.80
CA ILE A 5 -8.89 -18.50 -0.46
C ILE A 5 -10.19 -18.38 -1.25
N SER A 6 -10.64 -17.14 -1.49
CA SER A 6 -11.87 -16.94 -2.26
C SER A 6 -11.66 -17.51 -3.66
N ALA A 7 -12.58 -18.36 -4.14
CA ALA A 7 -12.56 -18.84 -5.52
C ALA A 7 -12.40 -17.69 -6.53
N LYS A 8 -12.98 -16.52 -6.22
CA LYS A 8 -12.84 -15.27 -6.98
C LYS A 8 -11.40 -14.75 -7.10
N LEU A 9 -10.53 -15.03 -6.12
CA LEU A 9 -9.11 -14.67 -6.20
C LEU A 9 -8.44 -15.50 -7.29
N LEU A 10 -8.63 -16.83 -7.27
CA LEU A 10 -8.00 -17.74 -8.23
C LEU A 10 -8.58 -17.62 -9.63
N GLU A 11 -9.86 -17.24 -9.77
CA GLU A 11 -10.44 -16.84 -11.06
C GLU A 11 -9.68 -15.66 -11.68
N LYS A 12 -9.33 -14.66 -10.87
CA LYS A 12 -8.61 -13.45 -11.34
C LYS A 12 -7.10 -13.64 -11.42
N HIS A 13 -6.54 -14.50 -10.58
CA HIS A 13 -5.10 -14.68 -10.34
C HIS A 13 -4.73 -16.16 -10.26
N TRP A 14 -5.03 -16.90 -11.33
CA TRP A 14 -4.87 -18.36 -11.39
C TRP A 14 -3.43 -18.85 -11.17
N THR A 15 -2.40 -18.02 -11.39
CA THR A 15 -1.00 -18.37 -11.07
C THR A 15 -0.64 -18.19 -9.60
N ALA A 16 -1.54 -17.65 -8.77
CA ALA A 16 -1.23 -17.35 -7.37
C ALA A 16 -1.24 -18.59 -6.47
N THR A 17 -1.85 -19.70 -6.89
CA THR A 17 -2.00 -20.92 -6.06
C THR A 17 -0.69 -21.36 -5.44
N ILE A 18 0.37 -21.48 -6.25
CA ILE A 18 1.69 -21.92 -5.77
C ILE A 18 2.25 -20.98 -4.68
N HIS A 19 2.12 -19.66 -4.88
CA HIS A 19 2.60 -18.69 -3.89
C HIS A 19 1.74 -18.69 -2.61
N LEU A 20 0.44 -18.91 -2.72
CA LEU A 20 -0.46 -18.98 -1.55
C LEU A 20 -0.16 -20.24 -0.73
N ASP A 21 0.07 -21.38 -1.38
CA ASP A 21 0.44 -22.63 -0.72
C ASP A 21 1.81 -22.51 -0.05
N GLU A 22 2.79 -21.89 -0.72
CA GLU A 22 4.11 -21.60 -0.15
C GLU A 22 4.01 -20.70 1.10
N LEU A 23 3.31 -19.56 1.01
CA LEU A 23 3.09 -18.67 2.17
C LEU A 23 2.42 -19.40 3.33
N LYS A 24 1.41 -20.23 3.04
CA LYS A 24 0.74 -21.03 4.08
C LYS A 24 1.69 -22.04 4.70
N SER A 25 2.53 -22.70 3.90
CA SER A 25 3.53 -23.66 4.40
C SER A 25 4.59 -23.00 5.30
N LEU A 26 4.89 -21.72 5.05
CA LEU A 26 5.78 -20.89 5.87
C LEU A 26 5.10 -20.32 7.12
N GLY A 27 3.83 -20.68 7.38
CA GLY A 27 3.06 -20.22 8.54
C GLY A 27 2.51 -18.80 8.41
N CYS A 28 2.50 -18.21 7.21
CA CYS A 28 1.92 -16.90 7.00
C CYS A 28 0.39 -16.93 7.22
N THR A 29 -0.13 -15.86 7.82
CA THR A 29 -1.58 -15.64 7.90
C THR A 29 -2.06 -15.00 6.61
N LEU A 30 -2.91 -15.72 5.87
CA LEU A 30 -3.52 -15.25 4.62
C LEU A 30 -4.91 -14.68 4.89
N LEU A 31 -5.10 -13.39 4.60
CA LEU A 31 -6.38 -12.70 4.69
C LEU A 31 -6.79 -12.24 3.29
N HIS A 32 -8.08 -12.35 2.99
CA HIS A 32 -8.65 -11.99 1.69
C HIS A 32 -9.86 -11.09 1.91
N GLY A 33 -10.20 -10.25 0.92
CA GLY A 33 -11.37 -9.39 0.99
C GLY A 33 -11.22 -8.19 1.95
N ILE A 34 -10.00 -7.88 2.37
CA ILE A 34 -9.70 -6.66 3.13
C ILE A 34 -9.81 -5.47 2.19
N ASN A 35 -10.74 -4.55 2.49
CA ASN A 35 -10.80 -3.26 1.81
C ASN A 35 -9.77 -2.33 2.45
N VAL A 36 -8.85 -1.81 1.63
CA VAL A 36 -7.74 -0.98 2.09
C VAL A 36 -8.20 0.36 2.66
N GLU A 37 -9.40 0.83 2.29
CA GLU A 37 -9.98 2.07 2.80
C GLU A 37 -10.29 2.01 4.30
N ASN A 38 -10.64 0.82 4.80
CA ASN A 38 -11.05 0.62 6.18
C ASN A 38 -10.41 -0.62 6.82
N MET A 39 -9.21 -0.99 6.39
CA MET A 39 -8.48 -2.14 6.97
C MET A 39 -8.19 -1.98 8.48
N HIS A 40 -8.18 -0.75 9.00
CA HIS A 40 -8.05 -0.45 10.43
C HIS A 40 -9.29 -0.83 11.25
N GLU A 41 -10.43 -1.07 10.60
CA GLU A 41 -11.67 -1.53 11.22
C GLU A 41 -11.80 -3.05 11.20
N ASP A 42 -10.99 -3.74 10.37
CA ASP A 42 -11.01 -5.19 10.27
C ASP A 42 -10.72 -5.83 11.63
N ARG A 43 -11.52 -6.83 12.00
CA ARG A 43 -11.49 -7.43 13.34
C ARG A 43 -10.14 -8.06 13.66
N PHE A 44 -9.47 -8.66 12.68
CA PHE A 44 -8.18 -9.29 12.87
C PHE A 44 -7.07 -8.24 12.89
N LEU A 45 -7.05 -7.34 11.90
CA LEU A 45 -5.98 -6.36 11.75
C LEU A 45 -5.96 -5.33 12.90
N LYS A 46 -7.12 -4.85 13.35
CA LYS A 46 -7.19 -3.82 14.42
C LYS A 46 -6.64 -4.28 15.76
N ALA A 47 -6.60 -5.60 15.99
CA ALA A 47 -6.04 -6.23 17.17
C ALA A 47 -4.51 -6.35 17.14
N GLN A 48 -3.86 -5.93 16.05
CA GLN A 48 -2.42 -6.05 15.83
C GLN A 48 -1.79 -4.68 15.61
N ARG A 49 -0.47 -4.60 15.79
CA ARG A 49 0.36 -3.49 15.31
C ARG A 49 1.49 -4.05 14.47
N PHE A 50 1.81 -3.34 13.38
CA PHE A 50 2.75 -3.83 12.38
C PHE A 50 4.00 -2.95 12.33
N ASP A 51 5.16 -3.58 12.35
CA ASP A 51 6.44 -2.89 12.13
C ASP A 51 6.63 -2.48 10.68
N ARG A 52 5.99 -3.19 9.75
CA ARG A 52 6.06 -2.91 8.31
C ARG A 52 4.71 -3.16 7.66
N ILE A 53 4.20 -2.17 6.93
CA ILE A 53 3.02 -2.30 6.07
C ILE A 53 3.44 -1.97 4.65
N ILE A 54 3.35 -2.94 3.74
CA ILE A 54 3.89 -2.83 2.38
C ILE A 54 2.75 -2.88 1.36
N PHE A 55 2.68 -1.89 0.46
CA PHE A 55 1.75 -1.88 -0.67
C PHE A 55 2.51 -1.71 -2.00
N ASN A 56 2.61 -2.80 -2.76
CA ASN A 56 3.38 -2.84 -3.99
C ASN A 56 2.50 -2.53 -5.21
N PHE A 57 2.84 -1.45 -5.91
CA PHE A 57 2.22 -0.95 -7.13
C PHE A 57 0.68 -0.83 -7.01
N PRO A 58 0.17 -0.09 -6.02
CA PRO A 58 -1.28 0.09 -5.84
C PRO A 58 -1.93 0.71 -7.07
N HIS A 59 -3.16 0.28 -7.38
CA HIS A 59 -3.94 0.82 -8.49
C HIS A 59 -5.44 0.63 -8.23
N ALA A 60 -6.26 1.66 -8.48
CA ALA A 60 -7.71 1.66 -8.24
C ALA A 60 -8.53 0.86 -9.27
N GLY A 61 -7.85 -0.03 -10.01
CA GLY A 61 -8.40 -0.81 -11.11
C GLY A 61 -8.49 -0.11 -12.47
N HIS A 62 -8.84 -0.89 -13.49
CA HIS A 62 -8.96 -0.43 -14.88
C HIS A 62 -10.42 -0.36 -15.29
N TYR A 63 -10.80 0.73 -15.96
CA TYR A 63 -12.17 0.96 -16.42
C TYR A 63 -12.16 1.16 -17.95
N LEU A 64 -13.21 0.68 -18.62
CA LEU A 64 -13.30 0.80 -20.08
C LEU A 64 -13.29 2.27 -20.49
N GLY A 65 -12.43 2.64 -21.45
CA GLY A 65 -12.25 4.02 -21.90
C GLY A 65 -11.36 4.90 -21.01
N LEU A 66 -11.03 4.44 -19.79
CA LEU A 66 -10.27 5.24 -18.82
C LEU A 66 -8.79 4.81 -18.76
N ARG A 67 -7.93 5.55 -19.45
CA ARG A 67 -6.46 5.47 -19.37
C ARG A 67 -5.89 6.18 -18.14
N ASP A 68 -4.73 5.73 -17.66
CA ASP A 68 -4.01 6.29 -16.50
C ASP A 68 -3.61 7.76 -16.65
N THR A 69 -3.61 8.29 -17.88
CA THR A 69 -3.33 9.71 -18.17
C THR A 69 -4.54 10.62 -17.97
N HIS A 70 -5.76 10.08 -17.88
CA HIS A 70 -6.95 10.90 -17.69
C HIS A 70 -7.07 11.32 -16.22
N GLU A 71 -7.56 12.54 -16.01
CA GLU A 71 -7.71 13.13 -14.68
C GLU A 71 -8.55 12.26 -13.73
N GLU A 72 -9.66 11.69 -14.21
CA GLU A 72 -10.49 10.81 -13.39
C GLU A 72 -9.71 9.58 -12.89
N ALA A 73 -8.86 8.96 -13.73
CA ALA A 73 -8.01 7.85 -13.30
C ALA A 73 -7.00 8.30 -12.23
N ILE A 74 -6.38 9.46 -12.43
CA ILE A 74 -5.43 10.05 -11.48
C ILE A 74 -6.13 10.29 -10.13
N LEU A 75 -7.33 10.87 -10.12
CA LEU A 75 -8.10 11.14 -8.90
C LEU A 75 -8.49 9.85 -8.17
N ARG A 76 -8.93 8.81 -8.89
CA ARG A 76 -9.24 7.50 -8.28
C ARG A 76 -8.02 6.87 -7.62
N ASN A 77 -6.87 6.91 -8.28
CA ASN A 77 -5.63 6.37 -7.73
C ASN A 77 -5.09 7.20 -6.55
N LYS A 78 -5.24 8.54 -6.59
CA LYS A 78 -4.98 9.41 -5.43
C LYS A 78 -5.84 9.04 -4.24
N LYS A 79 -7.16 8.87 -4.44
CA LYS A 79 -8.08 8.47 -3.36
C LYS A 79 -7.63 7.16 -2.73
N LEU A 80 -7.32 6.15 -3.54
CA LEU A 80 -6.81 4.85 -3.07
C LEU A 80 -5.59 5.00 -2.13
N LEU A 81 -4.61 5.83 -2.52
CA LEU A 81 -3.43 6.10 -1.70
C LEU A 81 -3.79 6.83 -0.41
N CYS A 82 -4.63 7.86 -0.49
CA CYS A 82 -5.10 8.60 0.68
C CYS A 82 -5.81 7.69 1.69
N ASP A 83 -6.73 6.85 1.23
CA ASP A 83 -7.47 5.93 2.08
C ASP A 83 -6.53 4.88 2.69
N PHE A 84 -5.61 4.33 1.89
CA PHE A 84 -4.57 3.40 2.38
C PHE A 84 -3.73 4.03 3.48
N PHE A 85 -3.17 5.23 3.28
CA PHE A 85 -2.33 5.87 4.30
C PHE A 85 -3.13 6.19 5.56
N ASN A 86 -4.39 6.63 5.42
CA ASN A 86 -5.26 6.89 6.57
C ASN A 86 -5.52 5.62 7.38
N SER A 87 -5.73 4.49 6.72
CA SER A 87 -5.97 3.23 7.40
C SER A 87 -4.69 2.57 7.91
N ALA A 88 -3.57 2.68 7.18
CA ALA A 88 -2.30 2.03 7.52
C ALA A 88 -1.67 2.62 8.77
N ARG A 89 -1.71 3.95 8.91
CA ARG A 89 -1.14 4.63 10.09
C ARG A 89 -1.78 4.15 11.40
N CYS A 90 -3.06 3.80 11.40
CA CYS A 90 -3.79 3.34 12.59
C CYS A 90 -3.34 1.94 13.05
N LEU A 91 -2.72 1.18 12.15
CA LEU A 91 -2.24 -0.18 12.38
C LEU A 91 -0.72 -0.23 12.60
N LEU A 92 -0.03 0.90 12.50
CA LEU A 92 1.43 0.97 12.56
C LEU A 92 1.92 0.89 14.01
N SER A 93 3.00 0.16 14.27
CA SER A 93 3.72 0.25 15.55
C SER A 93 4.43 1.60 15.69
N GLU A 94 4.85 1.96 16.89
CA GLU A 94 5.49 3.25 17.21
C GLU A 94 6.71 3.55 16.31
N ASN A 95 7.51 2.53 16.00
CA ASN A 95 8.67 2.62 15.10
C ASN A 95 8.44 1.92 13.76
N GLY A 96 7.18 1.67 13.42
CA GLY A 96 6.80 1.00 12.19
C GLY A 96 6.98 1.89 10.96
N GLU A 97 7.04 1.25 9.79
CA GLU A 97 7.16 1.93 8.50
C GLU A 97 6.09 1.47 7.51
N ILE A 98 5.59 2.41 6.72
CA ILE A 98 4.71 2.15 5.58
C ILE A 98 5.55 2.26 4.31
N HIS A 99 5.59 1.20 3.51
CA HIS A 99 6.35 1.15 2.27
C HIS A 99 5.41 1.08 1.08
N VAL A 100 5.55 2.00 0.14
CA VAL A 100 4.80 1.98 -1.13
C VAL A 100 5.77 1.89 -2.28
N SER A 101 5.72 0.80 -3.05
CA SER A 101 6.51 0.67 -4.28
C SER A 101 5.68 1.16 -5.46
N HIS A 102 6.18 2.12 -6.24
CA HIS A 102 5.44 2.63 -7.39
C HIS A 102 6.35 3.31 -8.42
N ARG A 103 5.79 3.54 -9.60
CA ARG A 103 6.35 4.42 -10.63
C ARG A 103 6.29 5.88 -10.21
N ASP A 104 7.34 6.61 -10.54
CA ASP A 104 7.50 8.06 -10.31
C ASP A 104 7.82 8.82 -11.60
N ASP A 105 7.37 8.28 -12.73
CA ASP A 105 7.32 8.95 -14.02
C ASP A 105 5.89 9.27 -14.45
N TYR A 106 5.71 10.09 -15.47
CA TYR A 106 4.39 10.46 -15.98
C TYR A 106 3.63 9.23 -16.52
N PRO A 107 2.31 9.09 -16.28
CA PRO A 107 1.44 9.97 -15.48
C PRO A 107 1.40 9.62 -13.98
N PHE A 108 2.15 8.60 -13.55
CA PHE A 108 2.10 8.03 -12.20
C PHE A 108 2.59 8.97 -11.11
N ASN A 109 3.58 9.82 -11.42
CA ASN A 109 4.05 10.87 -10.52
C ASN A 109 2.93 11.88 -10.14
N ASN A 110 1.93 12.06 -11.01
CA ASN A 110 0.78 12.93 -10.71
C ASN A 110 -0.08 12.39 -9.56
N TRP A 111 0.08 11.12 -9.16
CA TRP A 111 -0.66 10.54 -8.05
C TRP A 111 -0.17 11.03 -6.68
N ASN A 112 0.97 11.73 -6.63
CA ASN A 112 1.47 12.45 -5.45
C ASN A 112 1.51 11.61 -4.15
N ILE A 113 2.13 10.42 -4.22
CA ILE A 113 2.25 9.47 -3.08
C ILE A 113 2.78 10.18 -1.82
N ARG A 114 3.81 11.02 -1.96
CA ARG A 114 4.40 11.78 -0.85
C ARG A 114 3.38 12.74 -0.23
N GLY A 115 2.60 13.45 -1.04
CA GLY A 115 1.56 14.36 -0.55
C GLY A 115 0.47 13.61 0.23
N SER A 116 -0.03 12.50 -0.34
CA SER A 116 -1.04 11.66 0.32
C SER A 116 -0.57 11.14 1.68
N ALA A 117 0.71 10.73 1.80
CA ALA A 117 1.26 10.32 3.09
C ALA A 117 1.38 11.50 4.07
N LYS A 118 1.90 12.64 3.62
CA LYS A 118 2.11 13.85 4.44
C LYS A 118 0.80 14.37 5.05
N GLU A 119 -0.28 14.39 4.28
CA GLU A 119 -1.61 14.79 4.75
C GLU A 119 -2.14 13.89 5.89
N ARG A 120 -1.59 12.68 6.04
CA ARG A 120 -1.95 11.71 7.08
C ARG A 120 -0.95 11.66 8.24
N GLY A 121 -0.07 12.67 8.34
CA GLY A 121 0.88 12.80 9.44
C GLY A 121 2.09 11.87 9.33
N LEU A 122 2.40 11.40 8.12
CA LEU A 122 3.57 10.58 7.85
C LEU A 122 4.68 11.39 7.18
N THR A 123 5.93 11.06 7.49
CA THR A 123 7.12 11.65 6.86
C THR A 123 7.83 10.62 6.00
N LEU A 124 8.23 11.03 4.79
CA LEU A 124 9.10 10.24 3.93
C LEU A 124 10.49 10.16 4.57
N LYS A 125 10.90 8.95 4.93
CA LYS A 125 12.24 8.64 5.48
C LYS A 125 13.24 8.36 4.37
N GLU A 126 12.81 7.61 3.37
CA GLU A 126 13.68 7.14 2.30
C GLU A 126 12.89 6.93 1.02
N LYS A 127 13.55 7.15 -0.12
CA LYS A 127 13.06 6.77 -1.44
C LYS A 127 14.18 6.01 -2.15
N VAL A 128 13.99 4.72 -2.33
CA VAL A 128 15.01 3.81 -2.90
C VAL A 128 14.55 3.34 -4.26
N GLU A 129 15.47 3.16 -5.22
CA GLU A 129 15.14 2.55 -6.50
C GLU A 129 14.61 1.12 -6.30
N PHE A 130 13.51 0.80 -6.98
CA PHE A 130 12.97 -0.55 -6.98
C PHE A 130 13.55 -1.30 -8.18
N HIS A 131 14.38 -2.31 -7.93
CA HIS A 131 14.85 -3.21 -8.97
C HIS A 131 14.17 -4.57 -8.84
N LYS A 132 13.49 -4.99 -9.91
CA LYS A 132 12.87 -6.32 -9.98
C LYS A 132 13.85 -7.47 -9.68
N LYS A 133 15.13 -7.32 -10.07
CA LYS A 133 16.18 -8.32 -9.88
C LYS A 133 16.51 -8.60 -8.41
N ASP A 134 16.19 -7.67 -7.51
CA ASP A 134 16.45 -7.82 -6.07
C ASP A 134 15.45 -8.79 -5.42
N TYR A 135 14.40 -9.18 -6.14
CA TYR A 135 13.34 -10.09 -5.70
C TYR A 135 13.23 -11.28 -6.65
N PRO A 136 14.10 -12.30 -6.52
CA PRO A 136 14.02 -13.53 -7.32
C PRO A 136 12.61 -14.13 -7.28
N GLY A 137 12.08 -14.52 -8.44
CA GLY A 137 10.71 -15.05 -8.56
C GLY A 137 9.61 -13.98 -8.64
N TYR A 138 9.87 -12.71 -8.32
CA TYR A 138 8.86 -11.66 -8.39
C TYR A 138 8.36 -11.44 -9.81
N GLN A 139 7.04 -11.51 -9.98
CA GLN A 139 6.35 -11.15 -11.21
C GLN A 139 5.22 -10.20 -10.87
N ASN A 140 5.31 -8.97 -11.36
CA ASN A 140 4.27 -7.98 -11.15
C ASN A 140 3.04 -8.30 -12.03
N LYS A 141 1.85 -8.27 -11.42
CA LYS A 141 0.58 -8.65 -12.04
C LYS A 141 -0.47 -7.56 -11.84
N ARG A 142 -1.32 -7.33 -12.83
CA ARG A 142 -2.46 -6.41 -12.72
C ARG A 142 -3.53 -7.01 -11.81
N GLY A 143 -4.09 -6.18 -10.92
CA GLY A 143 -5.01 -6.60 -9.85
C GLY A 143 -6.49 -6.71 -10.21
N SER A 144 -6.94 -6.19 -11.36
CA SER A 144 -8.37 -6.20 -11.71
C SER A 144 -8.67 -6.06 -13.20
N GLY A 145 -9.94 -6.32 -13.55
CA GLY A 145 -10.48 -6.24 -14.90
C GLY A 145 -10.12 -7.44 -15.79
N THR A 146 -10.42 -7.33 -17.08
CA THR A 146 -10.13 -8.37 -18.10
C THR A 146 -8.64 -8.65 -18.30
N ARG A 147 -7.78 -7.78 -17.74
CA ARG A 147 -6.32 -7.91 -17.78
C ARG A 147 -5.73 -8.39 -16.44
N SER A 148 -6.56 -8.86 -15.50
CA SER A 148 -6.10 -9.46 -14.24
C SER A 148 -5.07 -10.56 -14.52
N ASN A 149 -4.10 -10.71 -13.64
CA ASN A 149 -2.96 -11.64 -13.78
C ASN A 149 -2.00 -11.39 -14.97
N ARG A 150 -2.24 -10.38 -15.82
CA ARG A 150 -1.25 -9.99 -16.84
C ARG A 150 -0.19 -9.09 -16.22
N ALA A 151 1.02 -9.12 -16.79
CA ALA A 151 2.08 -8.21 -16.39
C ALA A 151 1.76 -6.74 -16.75
N PHE A 152 2.46 -5.82 -16.09
CA PHE A 152 2.47 -4.40 -16.44
C PHE A 152 3.91 -3.87 -16.54
N PRO A 153 4.15 -2.78 -17.28
CA PRO A 153 5.49 -2.19 -17.33
C PRO A 153 5.82 -1.48 -16.03
N LEU A 154 6.92 -1.88 -15.37
CA LEU A 154 7.45 -1.19 -14.19
C LEU A 154 8.10 0.16 -14.56
N GLY A 155 8.45 0.39 -15.83
CA GLY A 155 9.17 1.59 -16.24
C GLY A 155 10.58 1.67 -15.64
N ASN A 156 11.30 2.74 -15.98
CA ASN A 156 12.69 2.96 -15.55
C ASN A 156 12.80 3.84 -14.30
N LYS A 157 11.66 4.31 -13.77
CA LYS A 157 11.57 5.19 -12.61
C LYS A 157 10.65 4.59 -11.55
N SER A 158 10.92 3.35 -11.16
CA SER A 158 10.20 2.70 -10.05
C SER A 158 10.99 2.85 -8.76
N PHE A 159 10.29 3.18 -7.67
CA PHE A 159 10.88 3.41 -6.36
C PHE A 159 10.03 2.80 -5.25
N THR A 160 10.66 2.44 -4.14
CA THR A 160 9.99 2.19 -2.86
C THR A 160 10.10 3.43 -1.98
N PHE A 161 8.97 4.04 -1.66
CA PHE A 161 8.84 5.16 -0.73
C PHE A 161 8.58 4.61 0.68
N LYS A 162 9.43 4.95 1.64
CA LYS A 162 9.33 4.49 3.03
C LYS A 162 8.92 5.64 3.94
N PHE A 163 7.85 5.46 4.68
CA PHE A 163 7.25 6.48 5.53
C PHE A 163 7.18 6.02 6.99
N SER A 164 7.28 6.96 7.93
CA SER A 164 7.05 6.72 9.37
C SER A 164 6.17 7.82 9.96
N MET A 165 5.66 7.61 11.18
CA MET A 165 4.96 8.65 11.92
C MET A 165 5.84 9.89 12.15
N ASN A 166 5.23 11.08 12.12
CA ASN A 166 5.90 12.33 12.48
C ASN A 166 6.14 12.36 13.99
N LYS A 167 7.41 12.28 14.42
CA LYS A 167 7.79 12.37 15.84
C LYS A 167 7.64 13.77 16.48
N TYR A 168 7.21 14.77 15.70
CA TYR A 168 7.14 16.18 16.11
C TYR A 168 5.73 16.64 16.49
N LYS A 169 4.76 15.73 16.64
CA LYS A 169 3.41 16.10 17.12
C LYS A 169 3.16 15.80 18.60
N ASP A 170 4.09 15.12 19.27
CA ASP A 170 3.94 14.70 20.67
C ASP A 170 4.70 15.61 21.66
N LEU A 171 5.17 16.79 21.22
CA LEU A 171 5.95 17.74 22.03
C LEU A 171 5.27 19.11 22.23
N ASP A 172 4.11 19.36 21.61
CA ASP A 172 3.49 20.70 21.65
C ASP A 172 2.32 20.83 22.64
N ASP A 173 1.92 19.77 23.36
CA ASP A 173 0.77 19.81 24.30
C ASP A 173 1.15 19.92 25.79
N ASP A 174 2.43 19.76 26.17
CA ASP A 174 2.86 19.82 27.60
C ASP A 174 3.66 21.10 27.97
N ASP A 175 4.15 21.88 27.00
CA ASP A 175 5.02 23.05 27.26
C ASP A 175 4.25 24.38 27.45
N GLU A 176 2.92 24.41 27.28
CA GLU A 176 2.13 25.65 27.44
C GLU A 176 1.67 25.93 28.89
N ILE A 177 1.84 24.98 29.83
CA ILE A 177 1.40 25.15 31.23
C ILE A 177 2.49 25.73 32.16
N ILE A 178 3.78 25.69 31.81
CA ILE A 178 4.87 26.09 32.73
C ILE A 178 5.25 27.59 32.62
N ARG A 179 4.51 28.41 31.85
CA ARG A 179 4.82 29.87 31.73
C ARG A 179 3.88 30.81 32.50
N LEU A 180 3.04 30.31 33.41
CA LEU A 180 2.08 31.15 34.15
C LEU A 180 2.03 30.93 35.68
N ILE A 181 3.14 30.55 36.31
CA ILE A 181 3.27 30.61 37.78
C ILE A 181 4.58 31.26 38.19
#